data_AF-A0A5C8KAT9-F1
#
_entry.id   AF-A0A5C8KAT9-F1
#
_cell.length_a   1.000
_cell.length_b   1.000
_cell.length_c   1.000
_cell.angle_alpha   90.00
_cell.angle_beta   90.00
_cell.angle_gamma   90.00
#
_symmetry.space_group_name_H-M   'P 1'
#
loop_
_entity.id
_entity.type
_entity.pdbx_description
1 polymer ?
#
loop_
_entity_poly.entity_id
_entity_poly.type
_entity_poly.pdbx_seq_one_letter_code
_entity_poly.pdbx_strand_id
1 'polypeptide(L)'
;MKQNHYESPVSATLHTMEQEGSWRKDEEGYMDFNPPQLQRLYEAVTDQYHQVYNQYLEEFDDDDEAYYKALDDGYEMTTDYKLIDEQEQFTTTYITPSFEIDIWYEVDELTNKRVYDKGFIRVRRR
;
A
#
# COMPACT_ATOMS: atom_id res chain seq x y z
N MET A 1 31.75 -46.49 -14.34
CA MET A 1 31.55 -45.57 -15.49
C MET A 1 30.04 -45.41 -15.64
N LYS A 2 29.38 -44.25 -15.52
CA LYS A 2 29.74 -42.84 -15.47
C LYS A 2 28.84 -42.13 -14.44
N GLN A 3 29.36 -41.05 -13.86
CA GLN A 3 28.64 -40.09 -13.01
C GLN A 3 27.79 -39.12 -13.88
N ASN A 4 26.69 -38.61 -13.32
CA ASN A 4 26.45 -37.17 -13.02
C ASN A 4 24.97 -36.76 -13.14
N HIS A 5 24.50 -36.13 -12.04
CA HIS A 5 23.67 -34.91 -11.88
C HIS A 5 22.42 -34.75 -12.77
N TYR A 6 21.25 -34.41 -12.22
CA TYR A 6 20.99 -33.18 -11.47
C TYR A 6 20.02 -33.38 -10.28
N GLU A 7 20.39 -32.80 -9.15
CA GLU A 7 19.45 -32.28 -8.17
C GLU A 7 18.77 -31.03 -8.77
N SER A 8 17.48 -30.85 -8.51
CA SER A 8 16.99 -29.55 -8.06
C SER A 8 15.64 -29.70 -7.37
N PRO A 9 15.50 -29.30 -6.10
CA PRO A 9 14.21 -29.19 -5.45
C PRO A 9 13.47 -28.01 -6.08
N VAL A 10 12.22 -28.22 -6.49
CA VAL A 10 11.31 -27.11 -6.81
C VAL A 10 11.10 -26.34 -5.51
N SER A 11 11.93 -25.31 -5.34
CA SER A 11 11.71 -24.24 -4.38
C SER A 11 10.33 -23.69 -4.68
N ALA A 12 9.34 -24.07 -3.88
CA ALA A 12 8.02 -23.47 -3.93
C ALA A 12 8.21 -22.00 -3.56
N THR A 13 8.31 -21.17 -4.57
CA THR A 13 8.33 -19.72 -4.49
C THR A 13 7.16 -19.31 -3.59
N LEU A 14 7.47 -18.71 -2.45
CA LEU A 14 6.52 -17.94 -1.66
C LEU A 14 5.83 -17.00 -2.67
N HIS A 15 4.58 -17.30 -3.02
CA HIS A 15 3.80 -16.42 -3.86
C HIS A 15 3.49 -15.19 -3.01
N THR A 16 4.35 -14.19 -3.10
CA THR A 16 4.06 -12.84 -2.65
C THR A 16 2.78 -12.43 -3.36
N MET A 17 1.69 -12.34 -2.60
CA MET A 17 0.45 -11.77 -3.12
C MET A 17 0.69 -10.28 -3.34
N GLU A 18 0.99 -9.92 -4.57
CA GLU A 18 1.00 -8.55 -5.05
C GLU A 18 -0.23 -8.34 -5.95
N GLN A 19 -0.96 -7.27 -5.70
CA GLN A 19 -2.12 -6.88 -6.51
C GLN A 19 -2.02 -5.40 -6.85
N GLU A 20 -2.39 -5.06 -8.08
CA GLU A 20 -2.35 -3.69 -8.58
C GLU A 20 -3.64 -3.37 -9.31
N GLY A 21 -3.95 -2.08 -9.39
CA GLY A 21 -5.11 -1.62 -10.11
C GLY A 21 -5.23 -0.11 -10.09
N SER A 22 -6.42 0.36 -10.47
CA SER A 22 -6.77 1.76 -10.46
C SER A 22 -7.87 2.04 -9.46
N TRP A 23 -7.96 3.30 -9.05
CA TRP A 23 -9.06 3.82 -8.27
C TRP A 23 -9.60 5.09 -8.92
N ARG A 24 -10.88 5.39 -8.69
CA ARG A 24 -11.52 6.63 -9.10
C ARG A 24 -12.43 7.13 -8.00
N LYS A 25 -12.46 8.44 -7.79
CA LYS A 25 -13.34 9.13 -6.87
C LYS A 25 -14.57 9.66 -7.61
N ASP A 26 -15.74 9.46 -7.04
CA ASP A 26 -16.98 10.04 -7.55
C ASP A 26 -17.23 11.47 -7.01
N GLU A 27 -18.37 12.08 -7.40
CA GLU A 27 -18.73 13.43 -6.98
C GLU A 27 -19.06 13.55 -5.48
N GLU A 28 -19.40 12.43 -4.81
CA GLU A 28 -19.70 12.37 -3.38
C GLU A 28 -18.45 12.08 -2.54
N GLY A 29 -17.33 11.73 -3.18
CA GLY A 29 -16.04 11.47 -2.56
C GLY A 29 -15.75 9.99 -2.31
N TYR A 30 -16.63 9.08 -2.73
CA TYR A 30 -16.41 7.64 -2.62
C TYR A 30 -15.39 7.16 -3.65
N MET A 31 -14.61 6.16 -3.26
CA MET A 31 -13.56 5.58 -4.11
C MET A 31 -14.00 4.22 -4.64
N ASP A 32 -14.11 4.13 -5.96
CA ASP A 32 -14.29 2.87 -6.69
C ASP A 32 -12.93 2.32 -7.12
N PHE A 33 -12.75 1.00 -7.01
CA PHE A 33 -11.49 0.33 -7.33
C PHE A 33 -11.66 -0.70 -8.44
N ASN A 34 -10.63 -0.82 -9.29
CA ASN A 34 -10.55 -1.83 -10.32
C ASN A 34 -9.20 -2.57 -10.26
N PRO A 35 -9.18 -3.87 -9.96
CA PRO A 35 -10.34 -4.72 -9.72
C PRO A 35 -11.03 -4.49 -8.34
N PRO A 36 -12.33 -4.82 -8.18
CA PRO A 36 -13.10 -4.51 -6.97
C PRO A 36 -12.55 -5.10 -5.66
N GLN A 37 -11.80 -6.20 -5.71
CA GLN A 37 -11.18 -6.76 -4.51
C GLN A 37 -10.16 -5.83 -3.84
N LEU A 38 -9.59 -4.87 -4.59
CA LEU A 38 -8.65 -3.89 -4.04
C LEU A 38 -9.33 -2.95 -3.04
N GLN A 39 -10.62 -2.66 -3.22
CA GLN A 39 -11.36 -1.84 -2.26
C GLN A 39 -11.33 -2.45 -0.87
N ARG A 40 -11.61 -3.77 -0.77
CA ARG A 40 -11.62 -4.47 0.53
C ARG A 40 -10.23 -4.50 1.17
N LEU A 41 -9.17 -4.62 0.37
CA LEU A 41 -7.80 -4.58 0.87
C LEU A 41 -7.43 -3.19 1.36
N TYR A 42 -7.76 -2.17 0.57
CA TYR A 42 -7.59 -0.77 0.94
C TYR A 42 -8.29 -0.48 2.26
N GLU A 43 -9.60 -0.69 2.34
CA GLU A 43 -10.41 -0.45 3.54
C GLU A 43 -9.85 -1.23 4.74
N ALA A 44 -9.58 -2.53 4.61
CA ALA A 44 -9.08 -3.33 5.73
C ALA A 44 -7.73 -2.84 6.27
N VAL A 45 -6.80 -2.47 5.39
CA VAL A 45 -5.46 -2.00 5.80
C VAL A 45 -5.54 -0.59 6.37
N THR A 46 -6.28 0.32 5.72
CA THR A 46 -6.43 1.69 6.22
C THR A 46 -7.19 1.72 7.54
N ASP A 47 -8.25 0.93 7.69
CA ASP A 47 -9.01 0.86 8.93
C ASP A 47 -8.15 0.31 10.07
N GLN A 48 -7.35 -0.72 9.80
CA GLN A 48 -6.43 -1.28 10.79
C GLN A 48 -5.39 -0.24 11.24
N TYR A 49 -4.79 0.50 10.29
CA TYR A 49 -3.88 1.59 10.62
C TYR A 49 -4.56 2.66 11.49
N HIS A 50 -5.70 3.20 11.05
CA HIS A 50 -6.38 4.28 11.77
C HIS A 50 -6.90 3.83 13.13
N GLN A 51 -7.35 2.57 13.26
CA GLN A 51 -7.78 2.03 14.55
C GLN A 51 -6.64 2.02 15.57
N VAL A 52 -5.45 1.53 15.17
CA VAL A 52 -4.28 1.48 16.07
C VAL A 52 -3.76 2.89 16.35
N TYR A 53 -3.63 3.74 15.33
CA TYR A 53 -3.20 5.13 15.50
C TYR A 53 -4.13 5.90 16.44
N ASN A 54 -5.45 5.81 16.24
CA ASN A 54 -6.42 6.51 17.07
C ASN A 54 -6.43 5.98 18.51
N GLN A 55 -6.23 4.67 18.71
CA GLN A 55 -6.06 4.12 20.06
C GLN A 55 -4.87 4.76 20.77
N TYR A 56 -3.73 4.92 20.09
CA TYR A 56 -2.58 5.58 20.68
C TYR A 56 -2.76 7.08 20.85
N LEU A 57 -3.46 7.74 19.93
CA LEU A 57 -3.81 9.15 20.08
C LEU A 57 -4.70 9.39 21.31
N GLU A 58 -5.67 8.50 21.56
CA GLU A 58 -6.50 8.55 22.76
C GLU A 58 -5.72 8.26 24.06
N GLU A 59 -4.71 7.39 24.00
CA GLU A 59 -3.90 7.00 25.17
C GLU A 59 -2.88 8.08 25.58
N PHE A 60 -2.20 8.68 24.60
CA PHE A 60 -1.09 9.61 24.86
C PHE A 60 -1.49 11.08 24.75
N ASP A 61 -2.60 11.41 24.06
CA ASP A 61 -3.04 12.78 23.76
C ASP A 61 -1.93 13.63 23.09
N ASP A 62 -1.08 12.97 22.31
CA ASP A 62 0.05 13.56 21.58
C ASP A 62 0.24 12.83 20.25
N ASP A 63 0.16 13.57 19.14
CA ASP A 63 0.25 13.02 17.79
C ASP A 63 1.63 12.40 17.49
N ASP A 64 2.71 13.00 17.98
CA ASP A 64 4.07 12.52 17.74
C ASP A 64 4.29 11.20 18.50
N GLU A 65 3.91 11.13 19.78
CA GLU A 65 4.00 9.92 20.58
C GLU A 65 3.10 8.81 20.01
N ALA A 66 1.87 9.13 19.59
CA ALA A 66 0.97 8.17 18.95
C ALA A 66 1.54 7.62 17.65
N TYR A 67 2.14 8.47 16.82
CA TYR A 67 2.83 8.08 15.60
C TYR A 67 3.99 7.12 15.89
N TYR A 68 4.88 7.45 16.82
CA TYR A 68 6.03 6.59 17.15
C TYR A 68 5.60 5.25 17.75
N LYS A 69 4.49 5.21 18.49
CA LYS A 69 3.92 3.97 19.04
C LYS A 69 3.30 3.09 17.96
N ALA A 70 2.53 3.68 17.05
CA ALA A 70 2.02 2.97 15.88
C ALA A 70 3.19 2.39 15.04
N LEU A 71 4.24 3.19 14.84
CA LEU A 71 5.43 2.79 14.09
C LEU A 71 6.17 1.62 14.74
N ASP A 72 6.36 1.65 16.07
CA ASP A 72 7.00 0.56 16.83
C ASP A 72 6.22 -0.76 16.70
N ASP A 73 4.90 -0.68 16.61
CA ASP A 73 4.00 -1.82 16.38
C ASP A 73 3.91 -2.25 14.89
N GLY A 74 4.64 -1.59 14.00
CA GLY A 74 4.68 -1.90 12.58
C GLY A 74 3.54 -1.30 11.75
N TYR A 75 2.92 -0.24 12.26
CA TYR A 75 1.91 0.56 11.57
C TYR A 75 2.48 1.92 11.16
N GLU A 76 2.39 2.25 9.87
CA GLU A 76 2.93 3.52 9.38
C GLU A 76 2.03 4.07 8.26
N MET A 77 1.80 5.38 8.27
CA MET A 77 1.26 6.09 7.12
C MET A 77 2.22 7.21 6.73
N THR A 78 2.77 7.12 5.53
CA THR A 78 3.74 8.10 5.02
C THR A 78 3.28 8.60 3.67
N THR A 79 3.40 9.90 3.41
CA THR A 79 3.12 10.48 2.09
C THR A 79 4.38 11.15 1.56
N ASP A 80 5.00 10.55 0.55
CA ASP A 80 6.24 11.04 -0.04
C ASP A 80 6.39 10.53 -1.49
N TYR A 81 7.47 10.92 -2.17
CA TYR A 81 7.85 10.36 -3.45
C TYR A 81 8.45 8.96 -3.28
N LYS A 82 7.91 8.01 -4.05
CA LYS A 82 8.36 6.62 -4.13
C LYS A 82 8.64 6.26 -5.59
N LEU A 83 9.72 5.53 -5.83
CA LEU A 83 10.01 5.00 -7.16
C LEU A 83 9.10 3.77 -7.41
N ILE A 84 8.17 3.90 -8.35
CA ILE A 84 7.21 2.88 -8.77
C ILE A 84 7.32 2.76 -10.28
N ASP A 85 7.67 1.57 -10.77
CA ASP A 85 7.82 1.27 -12.21
C ASP A 85 8.74 2.25 -12.93
N GLU A 86 9.90 2.50 -12.31
CA GLU A 86 10.95 3.41 -12.79
C GLU A 86 10.53 4.89 -12.84
N GLN A 87 9.39 5.25 -12.25
CA GLN A 87 8.87 6.61 -12.18
C GLN A 87 8.72 7.07 -10.73
N GLU A 88 9.06 8.33 -10.46
CA GLU A 88 8.78 8.95 -9.16
C GLU A 88 7.29 9.26 -9.04
N GLN A 89 6.62 8.56 -8.13
CA GLN A 89 5.20 8.74 -7.84
C GLN A 89 5.04 9.39 -6.47
N PHE A 90 4.23 10.44 -6.38
CA PHE A 90 3.85 11.02 -5.09
C PHE A 90 2.74 10.16 -4.47
N THR A 91 3.12 9.43 -3.44
CA THR A 91 2.42 8.22 -2.99
C THR A 91 2.10 8.33 -1.51
N THR A 92 0.86 8.03 -1.13
CA THR A 92 0.52 7.71 0.25
C THR A 92 0.72 6.22 0.44
N THR A 93 1.56 5.84 1.40
CA THR A 93 1.86 4.46 1.76
C THR A 93 1.23 4.16 3.11
N TYR A 94 0.42 3.10 3.19
CA TYR A 94 -0.05 2.53 4.44
C TYR A 94 0.66 1.21 4.70
N ILE A 95 1.19 1.03 5.90
CA ILE A 95 1.91 -0.15 6.32
C ILE A 95 1.21 -0.72 7.55
N THR A 96 1.03 -2.03 7.55
CA THR A 96 0.63 -2.84 8.72
C THR A 96 1.60 -4.01 8.86
N PRO A 97 1.52 -4.83 9.93
CA PRO A 97 2.35 -6.02 10.06
C PRO A 97 2.18 -7.04 8.93
N SER A 98 1.06 -7.01 8.21
CA SER A 98 0.75 -8.00 7.16
C SER A 98 0.78 -7.44 5.75
N PHE A 99 0.62 -6.13 5.57
CA PHE A 99 0.44 -5.53 4.25
C PHE A 99 1.14 -4.18 4.12
N GLU A 100 1.44 -3.82 2.88
CA GLU A 100 1.84 -2.50 2.43
C GLU A 100 0.91 -2.09 1.28
N ILE A 101 0.34 -0.90 1.35
CA ILE A 101 -0.50 -0.31 0.29
C ILE A 101 0.13 1.00 -0.14
N ASP A 102 0.47 1.08 -1.41
CA ASP A 102 0.83 2.30 -2.11
C ASP A 102 -0.40 2.82 -2.86
N ILE A 103 -0.79 4.07 -2.65
CA ILE A 103 -1.83 4.74 -3.44
C ILE A 103 -1.31 6.09 -3.96
N TRP A 104 -1.43 6.31 -5.26
CA TRP A 104 -0.97 7.54 -5.92
C TRP A 104 -1.96 8.00 -6.99
N TYR A 105 -1.87 9.28 -7.35
CA TYR A 105 -2.72 9.91 -8.36
C TYR A 105 -2.22 9.63 -9.77
N GLU A 106 -3.15 9.57 -10.72
CA GLU A 106 -2.79 9.64 -12.14
C GLU A 106 -2.24 11.05 -12.46
N VAL A 107 -1.30 11.12 -13.38
CA VAL A 107 -0.76 12.38 -13.90
C VAL A 107 -1.25 12.58 -15.32
N ASP A 108 -1.85 13.74 -15.58
CA ASP A 108 -2.27 14.13 -16.92
C ASP A 108 -1.04 14.31 -17.83
N GLU A 109 -0.96 13.53 -18.91
CA GLU A 109 0.22 13.48 -19.80
C GLU A 109 0.52 14.82 -20.50
N LEU A 110 -0.49 15.66 -20.72
CA LEU A 110 -0.34 16.93 -21.42
C LEU A 110 0.16 18.05 -20.49
N THR A 111 -0.33 18.08 -19.26
CA THR A 111 -0.10 19.16 -18.29
C THR A 111 0.89 18.79 -17.19
N ASN A 112 1.22 17.50 -17.07
CA ASN A 112 2.00 16.91 -15.98
C ASN A 112 1.45 17.23 -14.59
N LYS A 113 0.12 17.41 -14.48
CA LYS A 113 -0.58 17.70 -13.22
C LYS A 113 -1.26 16.45 -12.70
N ARG A 114 -1.29 16.30 -11.38
CA ARG A 114 -2.06 15.24 -10.71
C ARG A 114 -3.55 15.42 -10.97
N VAL A 115 -4.21 14.32 -11.30
CA VAL A 115 -5.67 14.25 -11.40
C VAL A 115 -6.19 13.71 -10.07
N TYR A 116 -6.83 14.57 -9.27
CA TYR A 116 -7.19 14.24 -7.88
C TYR A 116 -8.40 13.31 -7.72
N ASP A 117 -9.06 12.95 -8.82
CA ASP A 117 -10.22 12.07 -8.83
C ASP A 117 -9.90 10.66 -9.35
N LYS A 118 -8.64 10.34 -9.66
CA LYS A 118 -8.25 9.00 -10.10
C LYS A 118 -6.78 8.72 -9.92
N GLY A 119 -6.44 7.44 -9.90
CA GLY A 119 -5.07 7.02 -9.80
C GLY A 119 -4.91 5.52 -9.72
N PHE A 120 -3.84 5.12 -9.08
CA PHE A 120 -3.39 3.75 -9.01
C PHE A 120 -3.16 3.32 -7.57
N ILE A 121 -3.23 2.02 -7.36
CA ILE A 121 -3.01 1.37 -6.09
C ILE A 121 -2.18 0.10 -6.31
N ARG A 122 -1.27 -0.15 -5.39
CA ARG A 122 -0.50 -1.40 -5.31
C ARG A 122 -0.56 -1.92 -3.88
N VAL A 123 -0.88 -3.20 -3.73
CA VAL A 123 -0.99 -3.90 -2.46
C VAL A 123 0.00 -5.05 -2.44
N ARG A 124 0.81 -5.11 -1.39
CA ARG A 124 1.82 -6.15 -1.16
C ARG A 124 1.62 -6.78 0.20
N ARG A 125 1.85 -8.09 0.28
CA ARG A 125 2.02 -8.77 1.56
C ARG A 125 3.43 -8.54 2.11
N ARG A 126 3.55 -8.24 3.40
CA ARG A 126 4.84 -8.15 4.12
C ARG A 126 5.25 -9.49 4.73
#